data_AF-A0A7X7N1M5-F1
#
_entry.id   AF-A0A7X7N1M5-F1
#
_cell.length_a   1.000
_cell.length_b   1.000
_cell.length_c   1.000
_cell.angle_alpha   90.00
_cell.angle_beta   90.00
_cell.angle_gamma   90.00
#
_symmetry.space_group_name_H-M   'P 1'
#
loop_
_entity.id
_entity.type
_entity.pdbx_description
1 polymer ?
#
loop_
_entity_poly.entity_id
_entity_poly.type
_entity_poly.pdbx_seq_one_letter_code
_entity_poly.pdbx_strand_id
1 'polypeptide(L)'
;MRNTKEMRGARVLGGKYGTRKIGKIQRAIFNPDDFSLVGYLISRPDLLFMFKRDDVFLAYDAFRVVDGRIVAAIDRDSWDEPACKRLGLDWESCLILEGMPIKTSEGDDIGRV
;
A
#
# COMPACT_ATOMS: atom_id res chain seq x y z
N MET A 1 23.86 10.45 -5.83
CA MET A 1 22.46 10.66 -5.42
C MET A 1 21.57 9.73 -6.23
N ARG A 2 21.09 8.64 -5.62
CA ARG A 2 20.14 7.65 -6.18
C ARG A 2 19.13 7.43 -5.06
N ASN A 3 17.82 7.39 -5.21
CA ASN A 3 16.87 7.62 -6.29
C ASN A 3 15.52 7.65 -5.54
N THR A 4 14.71 8.70 -5.66
CA THR A 4 13.36 8.74 -5.06
C THR A 4 12.55 7.60 -5.67
N LYS A 5 12.39 6.51 -4.92
CA LYS A 5 11.82 5.27 -5.43
C LYS A 5 10.31 5.45 -5.52
N GLU A 6 9.82 5.63 -6.74
CA GLU A 6 8.38 5.65 -6.99
C GLU A 6 7.79 4.31 -6.53
N MET A 7 6.91 4.34 -5.53
CA MET A 7 6.31 3.14 -4.96
C MET A 7 5.19 2.60 -5.85
N ARG A 8 4.64 3.45 -6.73
CA ARG A 8 3.68 3.07 -7.75
C ARG A 8 4.24 1.97 -8.65
N GLY A 9 3.44 0.94 -8.88
CA GLY A 9 3.81 -0.23 -9.67
C GLY A 9 4.71 -1.24 -8.95
N ALA A 10 5.17 -0.96 -7.72
CA ALA A 10 5.94 -1.91 -6.93
C ALA A 10 5.13 -3.19 -6.69
N ARG A 11 5.81 -4.34 -6.79
CA ARG A 11 5.15 -5.64 -6.61
C ARG A 11 4.88 -5.89 -5.14
N VAL A 12 3.64 -6.24 -4.85
CA VAL A 12 3.21 -6.70 -3.54
C VAL A 12 3.14 -8.22 -3.55
N LEU A 13 3.92 -8.82 -2.66
CA LEU A 13 3.95 -10.23 -2.38
C LEU A 13 3.26 -10.51 -1.04
N GLY A 14 2.75 -11.72 -0.87
CA GLY A 14 2.12 -12.18 0.37
C GLY A 14 2.12 -13.69 0.48
N GLY A 15 1.25 -14.22 1.35
CA GLY A 15 1.18 -15.65 1.65
C GLY A 15 2.28 -16.12 2.62
N LYS A 16 2.19 -17.37 3.06
CA LYS A 16 3.00 -17.94 4.16
C LYS A 16 4.51 -17.68 4.05
N TYR A 17 5.03 -17.68 2.83
CA TYR A 17 6.46 -17.52 2.54
C TYR A 17 6.79 -16.17 1.89
N GLY A 18 5.82 -15.26 1.75
CA GLY A 18 6.05 -13.95 1.11
C GLY A 18 6.38 -14.02 -0.38
N THR A 19 6.04 -15.12 -1.07
CA THR A 19 6.37 -15.35 -2.48
C THR A 19 5.16 -15.21 -3.41
N ARG A 20 3.94 -15.22 -2.88
CA ARG A 20 2.72 -15.15 -3.70
C ARG A 20 2.50 -13.73 -4.20
N LYS A 21 2.39 -13.54 -5.51
CA LYS A 21 2.03 -12.24 -6.09
C LYS A 21 0.57 -11.89 -5.76
N ILE A 22 0.37 -10.78 -5.05
CA ILE A 22 -0.95 -10.22 -4.74
C ILE A 22 -1.35 -9.21 -5.81
N GLY A 23 -0.44 -8.30 -6.15
CA GLY A 23 -0.73 -7.22 -7.08
C GLY A 23 0.42 -6.23 -7.21
N LYS A 24 0.08 -5.00 -7.58
CA LYS A 24 1.00 -3.86 -7.62
C LYS A 24 0.41 -2.68 -6.88
N ILE A 25 1.23 -1.84 -6.26
CA ILE A 25 0.76 -0.55 -5.74
C ILE A 25 0.19 0.26 -6.90
N GLN A 26 -1.05 0.70 -6.73
CA GLN A 26 -1.70 1.63 -7.63
C GLN A 26 -1.64 3.05 -7.07
N ARG A 27 -1.98 3.22 -5.79
CA ARG A 27 -2.04 4.52 -5.10
C ARG A 27 -1.66 4.38 -3.62
N ALA A 28 -1.30 5.49 -3.00
CA ALA A 28 -1.16 5.60 -1.56
C ALA A 28 -2.37 6.34 -0.99
N ILE A 29 -2.72 5.97 0.23
CA ILE A 29 -3.82 6.57 1.00
C ILE A 29 -3.20 7.34 2.14
N PHE A 30 -3.67 8.57 2.32
CA PHE A 30 -3.22 9.44 3.39
C PHE A 30 -4.40 9.84 4.27
N ASN A 31 -4.13 10.01 5.56
CA ASN A 31 -5.09 10.59 6.48
C ASN A 31 -5.28 12.09 6.14
N PRO A 32 -6.53 12.58 5.98
CA PRO A 32 -6.80 13.99 5.67
C PRO A 32 -6.29 14.98 6.72
N ASP A 33 -6.24 14.58 8.00
CA ASP A 33 -5.98 15.52 9.09
C ASP A 33 -4.49 15.85 9.25
N ASP A 34 -3.63 14.84 9.09
CA ASP A 34 -2.19 14.94 9.37
C ASP A 34 -1.31 14.59 8.16
N PHE A 35 -1.91 14.25 7.01
CA PHE A 35 -1.22 13.78 5.80
C PHE A 35 -0.27 12.61 6.05
N SER A 36 -0.49 11.83 7.11
CA SER A 36 0.27 10.63 7.39
C SER A 36 -0.10 9.52 6.41
N LEU A 37 0.91 8.73 6.00
CA LEU A 37 0.68 7.58 5.14
C LEU A 37 -0.08 6.51 5.93
N VAL A 38 -1.26 6.18 5.44
CA VAL A 38 -2.17 5.21 6.03
C VAL A 38 -1.97 3.82 5.43
N GLY A 39 -1.68 3.76 4.14
CA GLY A 39 -1.46 2.51 3.43
C GLY A 39 -1.47 2.67 1.92
N TYR A 40 -1.64 1.57 1.20
CA TYR A 40 -1.63 1.54 -0.25
C TYR A 40 -2.83 0.79 -0.82
N LEU A 41 -3.36 1.29 -1.94
CA LEU A 41 -4.26 0.52 -2.80
C LEU A 41 -3.44 -0.35 -3.74
N ILE A 42 -3.74 -1.64 -3.71
CA ILE A 42 -3.05 -2.67 -4.48
C ILE A 42 -3.96 -3.12 -5.61
N SER A 43 -3.55 -2.84 -6.83
CA SER A 43 -4.25 -3.33 -8.01
C SER A 43 -3.95 -4.80 -8.24
N ARG A 44 -5.03 -5.59 -8.23
CA ARG A 44 -4.98 -7.05 -8.40
C ARG A 44 -5.01 -7.40 -9.88
N PRO A 45 -4.27 -8.44 -10.31
CA PRO A 45 -4.33 -8.90 -11.70
C PRO A 45 -5.73 -9.41 -12.03
N ASP A 46 -6.20 -9.11 -13.24
CA ASP A 46 -7.50 -9.57 -13.74
C ASP A 46 -7.63 -11.09 -13.72
N LEU A 47 -8.80 -11.58 -13.34
CA LEU A 47 -9.09 -13.00 -13.40
C LEU A 47 -9.34 -13.40 -14.86
N LEU A 48 -8.60 -14.40 -15.35
CA LEU A 48 -8.64 -14.87 -16.74
C LEU A 48 -8.43 -13.74 -17.78
N PHE A 49 -7.78 -12.63 -17.39
CA PHE A 49 -7.61 -11.42 -18.22
C PHE A 49 -8.92 -10.73 -18.67
N MET A 50 -10.06 -11.17 -18.15
CA MET A 50 -11.38 -10.68 -18.59
C MET A 50 -12.15 -10.00 -17.46
N PHE A 51 -11.94 -10.45 -16.22
CA PHE A 51 -12.68 -9.95 -15.06
C PHE A 51 -11.77 -9.07 -14.22
N LYS A 52 -12.01 -7.76 -14.31
CA LYS A 52 -11.37 -6.79 -13.42
C LYS A 52 -11.67 -7.16 -11.97
N ARG A 53 -10.62 -7.23 -11.18
CA ARG A 53 -10.73 -7.44 -9.74
C ARG A 53 -10.60 -6.09 -9.06
N ASP A 54 -11.45 -5.85 -8.07
CA ASP A 54 -11.35 -4.65 -7.26
C ASP A 54 -9.96 -4.57 -6.62
N ASP A 55 -9.48 -3.34 -6.50
CA ASP A 55 -8.26 -3.05 -5.76
C ASP A 55 -8.47 -3.37 -4.27
N VAL A 56 -7.38 -3.73 -3.58
CA VAL A 56 -7.43 -4.05 -2.14
C VAL A 56 -6.51 -3.13 -1.38
N PHE A 57 -6.89 -2.78 -0.17
CA PHE A 57 -6.10 -1.93 0.70
C PHE A 57 -5.13 -2.74 1.54
N LEU A 58 -3.90 -2.25 1.62
CA LEU A 58 -2.85 -2.76 2.50
C LEU A 58 -2.43 -1.66 3.47
N ALA A 59 -2.57 -1.91 4.77
CA ALA A 59 -2.14 -0.98 5.81
C ALA A 59 -0.62 -0.74 5.82
N TYR A 60 -0.21 0.48 6.19
CA TYR A 60 1.21 0.86 6.18
C TYR A 60 2.07 0.02 7.14
N ASP A 61 1.50 -0.39 8.27
CA ASP A 61 2.17 -1.15 9.33
C ASP A 61 2.20 -2.66 9.07
N ALA A 62 1.54 -3.10 8.00
CA ALA A 62 1.32 -4.51 7.70
C ALA A 62 2.18 -5.02 6.52
N PHE A 63 3.32 -4.38 6.24
CA PHE A 63 4.26 -4.86 5.25
C PHE A 63 5.72 -4.59 5.61
N ARG A 64 6.64 -5.27 4.93
CA ARG A 64 8.08 -4.98 4.95
C ARG A 64 8.61 -4.80 3.54
N VAL A 65 9.59 -3.92 3.39
CA VAL A 65 10.29 -3.76 2.11
C VAL A 65 11.52 -4.67 2.10
N VAL A 66 11.55 -5.65 1.19
CA VAL A 66 12.66 -6.60 1.02
C VAL A 66 13.14 -6.54 -0.42
N ASP A 67 14.39 -6.16 -0.65
CA ASP A 67 15.00 -5.99 -1.98
C ASP A 67 14.15 -5.13 -2.94
N GLY A 68 13.49 -4.10 -2.40
CA GLY A 68 12.60 -3.24 -3.17
C GLY A 68 11.25 -3.83 -3.57
N ARG A 69 10.88 -4.96 -2.98
CA ARG A 69 9.54 -5.54 -3.08
C ARG A 69 8.82 -5.34 -1.76
N ILE A 70 7.50 -5.23 -1.81
CA ILE A 70 6.67 -5.14 -0.62
C ILE A 70 6.18 -6.55 -0.28
N VAL A 71 6.48 -7.01 0.92
CA VAL A 71 6.01 -8.28 1.45
C VAL A 71 4.98 -7.99 2.52
N ALA A 72 3.71 -8.19 2.17
CA ALA A 72 2.58 -7.99 3.06
C ALA A 72 2.46 -9.12 4.09
N ALA A 73 2.02 -8.76 5.29
CA ALA A 73 1.67 -9.71 6.33
C ALA A 73 0.47 -10.59 5.90
N ILE A 74 0.41 -11.78 6.48
CA ILE A 74 -0.60 -12.80 6.14
C ILE A 74 -1.92 -12.54 6.89
N ASP A 75 -1.86 -11.74 7.95
CA ASP A 75 -2.96 -11.54 8.87
C ASP A 75 -4.12 -10.80 8.20
N ARG A 76 -5.36 -11.23 8.48
CA ARG A 76 -6.56 -10.61 7.91
C ARG A 76 -6.66 -9.12 8.25
N ASP A 77 -6.14 -8.72 9.39
CA ASP A 77 -6.17 -7.34 9.90
C ASP A 77 -5.16 -6.41 9.20
N SER A 78 -4.43 -6.96 8.21
CA SER A 78 -3.53 -6.23 7.33
C SER A 78 -4.24 -5.60 6.13
N TRP A 79 -5.46 -6.05 5.84
CA TRP A 79 -6.18 -5.74 4.60
C TRP A 79 -7.53 -5.09 4.84
N ASP A 80 -7.94 -4.23 3.92
CA ASP A 80 -9.30 -3.69 3.76
C ASP A 80 -9.97 -3.19 5.06
N GLU A 81 -11.27 -3.47 5.22
CA GLU A 81 -12.08 -3.02 6.35
C GLU A 81 -11.53 -3.45 7.73
N PRO A 82 -11.02 -4.68 7.94
CA PRO A 82 -10.34 -5.05 9.18
C PRO A 82 -9.18 -4.12 9.53
N ALA A 83 -8.35 -3.77 8.54
CA ALA A 83 -7.23 -2.86 8.75
C ALA A 83 -7.70 -1.45 9.07
N CYS A 84 -8.70 -0.94 8.37
CA CYS A 84 -9.21 0.41 8.63
C CYS A 84 -9.89 0.53 9.99
N LYS A 85 -10.67 -0.47 10.41
CA LYS A 85 -11.24 -0.52 11.76
C LYS A 85 -10.16 -0.52 12.84
N ARG A 86 -9.09 -1.29 12.64
CA ARG A 86 -7.96 -1.37 13.58
C ARG A 86 -7.19 -0.05 13.67
N LEU A 87 -7.02 0.64 12.55
CA LEU A 87 -6.32 1.92 12.46
C LEU A 87 -7.23 3.13 12.80
N GLY A 88 -8.52 2.90 13.07
CA GLY A 88 -9.48 3.98 13.37
C GLY A 88 -9.77 4.89 12.18
N LEU A 89 -9.62 4.37 10.96
CA LEU A 89 -9.73 5.14 9.72
C LEU A 89 -11.15 5.06 9.15
N ASP A 90 -11.67 6.22 8.76
CA ASP A 90 -12.86 6.32 7.94
C ASP A 90 -12.49 6.37 6.46
N TRP A 91 -12.93 5.36 5.70
CA TRP A 91 -12.65 5.21 4.27
C TRP A 91 -13.18 6.36 3.43
N GLU A 92 -14.33 6.93 3.82
CA GLU A 92 -15.00 8.02 3.10
C GLU A 92 -14.24 9.36 3.25
N SER A 93 -13.47 9.50 4.33
CA SER A 93 -12.70 10.70 4.64
C SER A 93 -11.26 10.66 4.11
N CYS A 94 -10.77 9.50 3.67
CA CYS A 94 -9.39 9.33 3.22
C CYS A 94 -9.11 10.02 1.88
N LEU A 95 -8.03 10.80 1.81
CA LEU A 95 -7.61 11.45 0.57
C LEU A 95 -6.77 10.49 -0.28
N ILE A 96 -7.20 10.30 -1.54
CA ILE A 96 -6.40 9.62 -2.56
C ILE A 96 -5.51 10.67 -3.20
N LEU A 97 -4.23 10.70 -2.81
CA LEU A 97 -3.26 11.65 -3.34
C LEU A 97 -2.32 10.95 -4.33
N GLU A 98 -2.11 11.56 -5.50
CA GLU A 98 -1.08 11.17 -6.47
C GLU A 98 0.01 12.25 -6.52
N GLY A 99 1.26 11.85 -6.70
CA GLY A 99 2.42 12.74 -6.91
C GLY A 99 3.08 13.30 -5.65
N MET A 100 2.56 12.99 -4.45
CA MET A 100 3.12 13.51 -3.21
C MET A 100 4.36 12.72 -2.74
N PRO A 101 5.42 13.42 -2.25
CA PRO A 101 6.56 12.76 -1.62
C PRO A 101 6.16 12.21 -0.25
N ILE A 102 6.34 10.90 -0.06
CA ILE A 102 6.20 10.24 1.23
C ILE A 102 7.52 10.44 1.97
N LYS A 103 7.45 11.11 3.12
CA LYS A 103 8.59 11.29 4.02
C LYS A 103 8.33 10.61 5.35
N THR A 104 9.37 10.07 5.98
CA THR A 104 9.31 9.70 7.39
C THR A 104 9.19 10.97 8.25
N SER A 105 8.75 10.82 9.49
CA SER A 105 8.78 11.89 10.50
C SER A 105 10.19 12.45 10.74
N GLU A 106 11.22 11.67 10.44
CA GLU A 106 12.65 12.05 10.51
C GLU A 106 13.16 12.74 9.23
N GLY A 107 12.32 12.85 8.19
CA GLY A 107 12.63 13.55 6.94
C GLY A 107 13.24 12.69 5.83
N ASP A 108 13.38 11.39 6.03
CA ASP A 108 13.85 10.46 4.99
C ASP A 108 12.79 10.26 3.91
N ASP A 109 13.21 10.34 2.64
CA ASP A 109 12.37 10.13 1.46
C ASP A 109 12.11 8.63 1.27
N ILE A 110 10.87 8.20 1.51
CA ILE A 110 10.43 6.80 1.33
C ILE A 110 10.02 6.55 -0.13
N GLY A 111 9.80 7.62 -0.90
CA GLY A 111 9.37 7.56 -2.29
C GLY A 111 8.33 8.61 -2.65
N ARG A 112 7.90 8.58 -3.91
CA ARG A 112 6.72 9.31 -4.41
C ARG A 112 5.64 8.32 -4.83
N VAL A 113 4.39 8.76 -4.79
CA VAL A 113 3.19 8.00 -5.15
C VAL A 113 2.70 8.40 -6.53
#